data_AF-A0A0C5XKP0-F1
#
_entry.id   AF-A0A0C5XKP0-F1
#
_cell.length_a   1.000
_cell.length_b   1.000
_cell.length_c   1.000
_cell.angle_alpha   90.00
_cell.angle_beta   90.00
_cell.angle_gamma   90.00
#
_symmetry.space_group_name_H-M   'P 1'
#
loop_
_entity.id
_entity.type
_entity.pdbx_description
1 polymer ?
#
loop_
_entity_poly.entity_id
_entity_poly.type
_entity_poly.pdbx_seq_one_letter_code
_entity_poly.pdbx_strand_id
1 'polypeptide(L)'
;MIRRPVAAVLLACYSVVVARLTLADPSAGRWAFDLGWHAADVASDGRLSWDQTEALANVALFVPAGFLLSVVLGRPLLAAALTVLASAGIELAQQQFFPSRVPTLADVWHNGLGGLIGAVLAAPLSRVRRPGGRTAVRTN
;
A
#
# COMPACT_ATOMS: atom_id res chain seq x y z
N MET A 1 12.68 -16.23 -1.46
CA MET A 1 11.54 -15.99 -2.37
C MET A 1 10.24 -16.23 -1.61
N ILE A 2 9.36 -15.24 -1.47
CA ILE A 2 8.07 -15.42 -0.79
C ILE A 2 7.16 -16.29 -1.67
N ARG A 3 6.58 -17.35 -1.10
CA ARG A 3 5.61 -18.21 -1.80
C ARG A 3 4.27 -17.48 -1.93
N ARG A 4 3.60 -17.61 -3.08
CA ARG A 4 2.27 -17.01 -3.33
C ARG A 4 1.26 -17.14 -2.18
N PRO A 5 1.01 -18.32 -1.60
CA PRO A 5 0.05 -18.46 -0.51
C PRO A 5 0.45 -17.67 0.73
N VAL A 6 1.75 -17.63 1.05
CA VAL A 6 2.28 -16.82 2.16
C VAL A 6 2.04 -15.33 1.89
N ALA A 7 2.33 -14.85 0.66
CA ALA A 7 2.06 -13.47 0.29
C ALA A 7 0.56 -13.11 0.36
N ALA A 8 -0.33 -14.05 0.02
CA ALA A 8 -1.78 -13.84 0.10
C ALA A 8 -2.27 -13.75 1.56
N VAL A 9 -1.76 -14.61 2.45
CA VAL A 9 -2.07 -14.54 3.88
C VAL A 9 -1.54 -13.24 4.48
N LEU A 10 -0.29 -12.87 4.17
CA LEU A 10 0.28 -11.59 4.61
C LEU A 10 -0.52 -10.41 4.09
N LEU A 11 -0.94 -10.43 2.82
CA LEU A 11 -1.78 -9.39 2.24
C LEU A 11 -3.11 -9.30 2.98
N ALA A 12 -3.79 -10.42 3.23
CA ALA A 12 -5.05 -10.43 3.96
C ALA A 12 -4.90 -9.85 5.37
N CYS A 13 -3.90 -10.30 6.13
CA CYS A 13 -3.60 -9.75 7.46
C CYS A 13 -3.28 -8.25 7.39
N TYR A 14 -2.47 -7.84 6.41
CA TYR A 14 -2.08 -6.44 6.25
C TYR A 14 -3.25 -5.55 5.82
N SER A 15 -4.15 -6.04 4.96
CA SER A 15 -5.38 -5.33 4.59
C SER A 15 -6.29 -5.11 5.79
N VAL A 16 -6.34 -6.04 6.75
CA VAL A 16 -7.05 -5.81 8.02
C VAL A 16 -6.39 -4.68 8.82
N VAL A 17 -5.06 -4.63 8.88
CA VAL A 17 -4.34 -3.53 9.53
C VAL A 17 -4.64 -2.19 8.85
N VAL A 18 -4.53 -2.11 7.52
CA VAL A 18 -4.85 -0.89 6.77
C VAL A 18 -6.29 -0.45 7.02
N ALA A 19 -7.26 -1.37 6.87
CA ALA A 19 -8.66 -1.06 7.12
C ALA A 19 -8.92 -0.61 8.55
N ARG A 20 -8.23 -1.19 9.55
CA ARG A 20 -8.32 -0.75 10.94
C ARG A 20 -7.72 0.64 11.16
N LEU A 21 -6.62 0.97 10.50
CA LEU A 21 -5.98 2.28 10.63
C LEU A 21 -6.75 3.39 9.90
N THR A 22 -7.39 3.06 8.77
CA THR A 22 -8.07 4.06 7.93
C THR A 22 -9.58 4.13 8.15
N LEU A 23 -10.25 3.02 8.48
CA LEU A 23 -11.71 2.95 8.60
C LEU A 23 -12.22 2.74 10.04
N ALA A 24 -11.35 2.68 11.04
CA ALA A 24 -11.81 2.74 12.42
C ALA A 24 -12.14 4.20 12.81
N ASP A 25 -12.89 4.36 13.91
CA ASP A 25 -13.07 5.67 14.55
C ASP A 25 -11.72 6.39 14.60
N PRO A 26 -11.63 7.66 14.16
CA PRO A 26 -10.41 8.45 14.27
C PRO A 26 -9.72 8.33 15.63
N SER A 27 -10.48 8.14 16.72
CA SER A 27 -9.94 7.89 18.06
C SER A 27 -9.17 6.59 18.24
N ALA A 28 -9.56 5.54 17.54
CA ALA A 28 -8.94 4.22 17.63
C ALA A 28 -7.58 4.17 16.91
N GLY A 29 -7.36 5.04 15.92
CA GLY A 29 -6.11 5.13 15.17
C GLY A 29 -5.12 6.18 15.68
N ARG A 30 -5.56 7.13 16.53
CA ARG A 30 -4.75 8.28 16.98
C ARG A 30 -3.35 7.90 17.48
N TRP A 31 -3.25 6.85 18.30
CA TRP A 31 -1.96 6.40 18.84
C TRP A 31 -0.93 6.02 17.75
N ALA A 32 -1.38 5.48 16.62
CA ALA A 32 -0.49 5.11 15.51
C ALA A 32 0.00 6.36 14.76
N PHE A 33 -0.89 7.34 14.59
CA PHE A 33 -0.54 8.65 14.03
C PHE A 33 0.41 9.42 14.95
N ASP A 34 0.15 9.45 16.25
CA ASP A 34 0.98 10.13 17.25
C ASP A 34 2.39 9.52 17.31
N LEU A 35 2.47 8.18 17.27
CA LEU A 35 3.75 7.47 17.19
C LEU A 35 4.50 7.79 15.89
N GLY A 36 3.80 7.81 14.76
CA GLY A 36 4.37 8.16 13.46
C GLY A 36 4.89 9.61 13.43
N TRP A 37 4.11 10.54 13.98
CA TRP A 37 4.48 11.94 14.14
C TRP A 37 5.73 12.09 15.00
N HIS A 38 5.76 11.51 16.21
CA HIS A 38 6.94 11.59 17.08
C HIS A 38 8.18 10.97 16.46
N ALA A 39 8.05 9.83 15.78
CA ALA A 39 9.17 9.22 15.07
C ALA A 39 9.70 10.12 13.95
N ALA A 40 8.81 10.75 13.17
CA ALA A 40 9.18 11.66 12.10
C ALA A 40 9.80 12.97 12.63
N ASP A 41 9.26 13.52 13.71
CA ASP A 41 9.77 14.72 14.38
C ASP A 41 11.20 14.50 14.90
N VAL A 42 11.42 13.38 15.61
CA VAL A 42 12.76 12.99 16.08
C VAL A 42 13.72 12.69 14.93
N ALA A 43 13.26 11.98 13.90
CA ALA A 43 14.11 11.61 12.76
C ALA A 43 14.46 12.82 11.86
N SER A 44 13.59 13.83 11.82
CA SER A 44 13.78 15.03 11.01
C SER A 44 14.30 16.24 11.78
N ASP A 45 14.49 16.13 13.09
CA ASP A 45 14.85 17.24 13.97
C ASP A 45 13.86 18.42 13.84
N GLY A 46 12.56 18.09 13.83
CA GLY A 46 11.46 19.05 13.71
C GLY A 46 11.34 19.75 12.35
N ARG A 47 12.00 19.24 11.31
CA ARG A 47 12.00 19.89 9.97
C ARG A 47 10.78 19.54 9.13
N LEU A 48 10.11 18.42 9.41
CA LEU A 48 8.93 18.00 8.68
C LEU A 48 7.69 18.67 9.26
N SER A 49 6.86 19.24 8.38
CA SER A 49 5.52 19.68 8.78
C SER A 49 4.59 18.50 9.02
N TRP A 50 3.44 18.78 9.63
CA TRP A 50 2.35 17.82 9.80
C TRP A 50 1.95 17.18 8.46
N ASP A 51 1.64 18.01 7.46
CA ASP A 51 1.20 17.55 6.14
C ASP A 51 2.26 16.68 5.45
N GLN A 52 3.55 17.01 5.59
CA GLN A 52 4.64 16.21 5.04
C GLN A 52 4.75 14.85 5.72
N THR A 53 4.56 14.82 7.05
CA THR A 53 4.60 13.58 7.82
C THR A 53 3.41 12.68 7.48
N GLU A 54 2.22 13.25 7.35
CA GLU A 54 1.01 12.54 6.92
C GLU A 54 1.19 11.96 5.51
N ALA A 55 1.70 12.74 4.56
CA ALA A 55 2.01 12.29 3.21
C ALA A 55 3.00 11.09 3.21
N LEU A 56 4.08 11.19 3.98
CA LEU A 56 5.07 10.11 4.10
C LEU A 56 4.49 8.86 4.77
N ALA A 57 3.65 9.02 5.79
CA ALA A 57 2.98 7.92 6.48
C ALA A 57 2.03 7.18 5.53
N ASN A 58 1.25 7.90 4.72
CA ASN A 58 0.36 7.34 3.71
C ASN A 58 1.13 6.56 2.63
N VAL A 59 2.21 7.14 2.10
CA VAL A 59 3.12 6.43 1.17
C VAL A 59 3.64 5.15 1.83
N ALA A 60 4.20 5.24 3.04
CA ALA A 60 4.79 4.12 3.75
C ALA A 60 3.77 3.00 4.05
N LEU A 61 2.53 3.36 4.39
CA LEU A 61 1.43 2.43 4.65
C LEU A 61 1.03 1.64 3.39
N PHE A 62 1.13 2.23 2.20
CA PHE A 62 0.71 1.56 0.97
C PHE A 62 1.85 0.81 0.26
N VAL A 63 3.12 1.06 0.60
CA VAL A 63 4.27 0.30 0.04
C VAL A 63 4.12 -1.23 0.25
N PRO A 64 3.86 -1.74 1.46
CA PRO A 64 3.71 -3.17 1.67
C PRO A 64 2.48 -3.75 0.95
N ALA A 65 1.39 -2.99 0.88
CA ALA A 65 0.18 -3.40 0.16
C ALA A 65 0.45 -3.57 -1.34
N GLY A 66 1.07 -2.58 -1.99
CA GLY A 66 1.44 -2.64 -3.41
C GLY A 66 2.44 -3.76 -3.71
N PHE A 67 3.40 -3.99 -2.82
CA PHE A 67 4.36 -5.08 -2.93
C PHE A 67 3.69 -6.46 -2.85
N LEU A 68 2.94 -6.72 -1.77
CA LEU A 68 2.30 -8.03 -1.56
C LEU A 68 1.29 -8.34 -2.65
N LEU A 69 0.47 -7.35 -3.04
CA LEU A 69 -0.48 -7.49 -4.13
C LEU A 69 0.22 -7.80 -5.47
N SER A 70 1.36 -7.16 -5.73
CA SER A 70 2.18 -7.47 -6.91
C SER A 70 2.72 -8.89 -6.90
N VAL A 71 3.18 -9.40 -5.74
CA VAL A 71 3.65 -10.79 -5.60
C VAL A 71 2.51 -11.79 -5.81
N VAL A 72 1.33 -11.51 -5.26
CA VAL A 72 0.13 -12.35 -5.41
C VAL A 72 -0.31 -12.38 -6.88
N LEU A 73 -0.51 -11.22 -7.50
CA LEU A 73 -1.02 -11.12 -8.87
C LEU A 73 0.04 -11.48 -9.92
N GLY A 74 1.33 -11.23 -9.65
CA GLY A 74 2.40 -11.29 -10.65
C GLY A 74 2.28 -10.21 -11.73
N ARG A 75 1.49 -9.16 -11.48
CA ARG A 75 1.17 -8.07 -12.41
C ARG A 75 1.33 -6.72 -11.70
N PRO A 76 2.56 -6.16 -11.62
CA PRO A 76 2.84 -4.99 -10.78
C PRO A 76 2.03 -3.75 -11.18
N LEU A 77 1.79 -3.51 -12.47
CA LEU A 77 0.97 -2.38 -12.92
C LEU A 77 -0.50 -2.52 -12.48
N LEU A 78 -1.04 -3.74 -12.52
CA LEU A 78 -2.40 -4.00 -12.04
C LEU A 78 -2.49 -3.81 -10.51
N ALA A 79 -1.47 -4.24 -9.78
CA ALA A 79 -1.40 -4.04 -8.34
C ALA A 79 -1.36 -2.54 -7.98
N ALA A 80 -0.54 -1.74 -8.68
CA ALA A 80 -0.49 -0.29 -8.48
C ALA A 80 -1.85 0.39 -8.76
N ALA A 81 -2.55 -0.01 -9.83
CA ALA A 81 -3.89 0.50 -10.13
C ALA A 81 -4.91 0.12 -9.05
N LEU A 82 -4.87 -1.13 -8.58
CA LEU A 82 -5.75 -1.60 -7.51
C LEU A 82 -5.49 -0.92 -6.17
N THR A 83 -4.24 -0.54 -5.85
CA THR A 83 -3.95 0.27 -4.66
C THR A 83 -4.53 1.68 -4.74
N VAL A 84 -4.51 2.32 -5.92
CA VAL A 84 -5.19 3.62 -6.12
C VAL A 84 -6.70 3.47 -5.93
N LEU A 85 -7.31 2.44 -6.53
CA LEU A 85 -8.73 2.17 -6.37
C LEU A 85 -9.12 1.87 -4.92
N ALA A 86 -8.29 1.10 -4.20
CA ALA A 86 -8.49 0.85 -2.78
C ALA A 86 -8.42 2.13 -1.95
N SER A 87 -7.46 3.03 -2.25
CA SER A 87 -7.38 4.32 -1.57
C SER A 87 -8.60 5.19 -1.83
N ALA A 88 -9.06 5.29 -3.07
CA ALA A 88 -10.27 6.04 -3.39
C ALA A 88 -11.51 5.44 -2.69
N GLY A 89 -11.59 4.11 -2.59
CA GLY A 89 -12.65 3.44 -1.84
C GLY A 89 -12.61 3.73 -0.34
N ILE A 90 -11.41 3.85 0.25
CA ILE A 90 -11.23 4.25 1.65
C ILE A 90 -11.73 5.68 1.88
N GLU A 91 -11.33 6.63 1.03
CA GLU A 91 -11.79 8.02 1.11
C GLU A 91 -13.32 8.13 1.04
N LEU A 92 -13.94 7.44 0.09
CA LEU A 92 -15.40 7.41 -0.06
C LEU A 92 -16.09 6.77 1.15
N ALA A 93 -15.52 5.70 1.71
CA ALA A 93 -16.05 5.10 2.93
C ALA A 93 -15.91 6.04 4.12
N GLN A 94 -14.77 6.72 4.27
CA GLN A 94 -14.58 7.70 5.34
C GLN A 94 -15.57 8.85 5.23
N GLN A 95 -15.81 9.37 4.03
CA GLN A 95 -16.81 10.41 3.79
C GLN A 95 -18.21 9.99 4.26
N GLN A 96 -18.57 8.72 4.01
CA GLN A 96 -19.90 8.20 4.32
C GLN A 96 -20.08 7.88 5.81
N PHE A 97 -19.05 7.38 6.48
CA PHE A 97 -19.15 6.86 7.85
C PHE A 97 -18.55 7.78 8.92
N PHE A 98 -17.71 8.73 8.54
CA PHE A 98 -17.04 9.68 9.45
C PHE A 98 -17.21 11.12 8.95
N PRO A 99 -18.34 11.78 9.27
CA PRO A 99 -18.67 13.12 8.75
C PRO A 99 -17.64 14.22 9.07
N SER A 100 -16.78 13.99 10.07
CA SER A 100 -15.69 14.89 10.43
C SER A 100 -14.43 14.74 9.56
N ARG A 101 -14.36 13.72 8.69
CA ARG A 101 -13.26 13.50 7.74
C ARG A 101 -13.63 14.18 6.42
N VAL A 102 -12.77 15.09 5.96
CA VAL A 102 -12.86 15.67 4.63
C VAL A 102 -12.03 14.81 3.69
N PRO A 103 -12.64 14.22 2.64
CA PRO A 103 -11.88 13.42 1.69
C PRO A 103 -10.88 14.29 0.94
N THR A 104 -9.67 13.79 0.74
CA THR A 104 -8.65 14.53 0.01
C THR A 104 -8.10 13.74 -1.17
N LEU A 105 -7.95 14.42 -2.31
CA LEU A 105 -7.28 13.82 -3.45
C LEU A 105 -5.80 13.54 -3.15
N ALA A 106 -5.20 14.31 -2.23
CA ALA A 106 -3.82 14.14 -1.79
C ALA A 106 -3.60 12.75 -1.17
N ASP A 107 -4.53 12.25 -0.37
CA ASP A 107 -4.43 10.90 0.23
C ASP A 107 -4.40 9.80 -0.84
N VAL A 108 -5.25 9.92 -1.86
CA VAL A 108 -5.23 9.01 -3.01
C VAL A 108 -3.90 9.05 -3.76
N TRP A 109 -3.31 10.23 -3.92
CA TRP A 109 -1.99 10.39 -4.53
C TRP A 109 -0.88 9.74 -3.71
N HIS A 110 -0.83 10.01 -2.40
CA HIS A 110 0.19 9.47 -1.51
C HIS A 110 0.11 7.95 -1.39
N ASN A 111 -1.10 7.41 -1.20
CA ASN A 111 -1.34 5.98 -1.14
C ASN A 111 -1.04 5.31 -2.50
N GLY A 112 -1.42 5.94 -3.60
CA GLY A 112 -1.08 5.51 -4.96
C GLY A 112 0.42 5.44 -5.20
N LEU A 113 1.18 6.45 -4.76
CA LEU A 113 2.64 6.49 -4.84
C LEU A 113 3.27 5.35 -4.02
N GLY A 114 2.78 5.11 -2.80
CA GLY A 114 3.19 3.97 -1.98
C GLY A 114 2.95 2.64 -2.70
N GLY A 115 1.74 2.45 -3.24
CA GLY A 115 1.39 1.26 -4.02
C GLY A 115 2.29 1.03 -5.24
N LEU A 116 2.62 2.10 -5.96
CA LEU A 116 3.55 2.07 -7.10
C LEU A 116 4.97 1.68 -6.66
N ILE A 117 5.50 2.30 -5.61
CA ILE A 117 6.83 1.96 -5.05
C ILE A 117 6.86 0.48 -4.66
N GLY A 118 5.86 0.00 -3.93
CA GLY A 118 5.72 -1.41 -3.56
C GLY A 118 5.71 -2.33 -4.77
N ALA A 119 4.96 -1.96 -5.81
CA ALA A 119 4.89 -2.74 -7.05
C ALA A 119 6.22 -2.79 -7.82
N VAL A 120 6.97 -1.68 -7.86
CA VAL A 120 8.31 -1.61 -8.44
C VAL A 120 9.28 -2.50 -7.67
N LEU A 121 9.24 -2.47 -6.33
CA LEU A 121 10.05 -3.32 -5.47
C LEU A 121 9.73 -4.82 -5.66
N ALA A 122 8.50 -5.16 -6.03
CA ALA A 122 8.09 -6.53 -6.34
C ALA A 122 8.41 -6.98 -7.78
N ALA A 123 8.82 -6.06 -8.67
CA ALA A 123 9.07 -6.37 -10.08
C ALA A 123 10.14 -7.46 -10.30
N PRO A 124 11.27 -7.50 -9.56
CA PRO A 124 12.26 -8.58 -9.69
C PRO A 124 11.66 -9.97 -9.43
N LEU A 125 10.76 -10.10 -8.45
CA LEU A 125 10.10 -11.36 -8.08
C LEU A 125 9.10 -11.84 -9.16
N SER A 126 8.55 -10.90 -9.93
CA SER A 126 7.60 -11.20 -11.02
C SER A 126 8.32 -11.64 -12.30
N ARG A 127 9.52 -11.12 -12.56
CA ARG A 127 10.34 -11.46 -13.74
C ARG A 127 10.89 -12.88 -13.69
N VAL A 128 11.22 -13.38 -12.51
CA VAL A 128 11.68 -14.77 -12.28
C VAL A 128 10.61 -15.81 -12.64
N ARG A 129 9.36 -15.36 -12.82
CA ARG A 129 8.20 -16.23 -12.95
C ARG A 129 7.63 -16.32 -14.35
N ARG A 130 8.31 -15.79 -15.37
CA ARG A 130 8.09 -16.23 -16.75
C ARG A 130 8.74 -17.61 -16.87
N PRO A 131 7.97 -18.72 -16.86
CA PRO A 131 8.53 -19.98 -17.30
C PRO A 131 8.99 -19.74 -18.73
N GLY A 132 10.19 -20.20 -19.07
CA GLY A 132 10.72 -20.09 -20.42
C GLY A 132 9.63 -20.42 -21.42
N GLY A 133 9.50 -19.55 -22.43
CA GLY A 133 8.70 -19.86 -23.60
C GLY A 133 9.05 -21.29 -23.98
N ARG A 134 8.03 -22.16 -24.02
CA ARG A 134 8.18 -23.55 -24.44
C ARG A 134 9.01 -23.52 -25.71
N THR A 135 10.26 -23.92 -25.61
CA THR A 135 11.04 -24.31 -26.77
C THR A 135 10.32 -25.54 -27.27
N ALA A 136 9.38 -25.34 -28.20
CA ALA A 136 8.86 -26.39 -29.04
C ALA A 136 10.04 -26.81 -29.92
N VAL A 137 10.89 -27.67 -29.37
CA VAL A 137 11.86 -28.44 -30.13
C VAL A 137 11.04 -29.35 -31.03
N ARG A 138 11.26 -29.16 -32.34
CA ARG A 138 10.80 -30.00 -33.45
C ARG A 138 10.82 -31.49 -33.13
N THR A 139 9.82 -32.20 -33.63
CA THR A 139 10.01 -33.58 -34.13
C THR A 139 9.35 -33.69 -35.50
N ASN A 140 10.17 -34.13 -36.46
CA ASN A 140 9.98 -34.43 -37.89
C ASN A 140 9.36 -33.37 -38.81
#